data_AF-V8CUD9-F1
#
_entry.id   AF-V8CUD9-F1
#
_cell.length_a   1.000
_cell.length_b   1.000
_cell.length_c   1.000
_cell.angle_alpha   90.00
_cell.angle_beta   90.00
_cell.angle_gamma   90.00
#
_symmetry.space_group_name_H-M   'P 1'
#
loop_
_entity.id
_entity.type
_entity.pdbx_description
1 polymer ?
#
loop_
_entity_poly.entity_id
_entity_poly.type
_entity_poly.pdbx_seq_one_letter_code
_entity_poly.pdbx_strand_id
1 'polypeptide(L)'
;MHNVTELELFARCVLPGCVNPIGEQGDVCPDCARAFTGYLQASARPPLTEAEQHDRDQQVRAAHRAQLSVAAAVAAADQAGETITRANQRCWLCEERRTCTRVSGQWECRHCRTVT
;
A
#
# COMPACT_ATOMS: atom_id res chain seq x y z
N MET A 1 -29.39 15.35 0.41
CA MET A 1 -29.95 14.25 1.21
C MET A 1 -29.00 14.04 2.36
N HIS A 2 -29.32 14.54 3.54
CA HIS A 2 -28.52 14.31 4.74
C HIS A 2 -28.77 12.86 5.14
N ASN A 3 -27.82 11.99 4.81
CA ASN A 3 -27.90 10.59 5.17
C ASN A 3 -27.72 10.54 6.67
N VAL A 4 -28.77 10.09 7.38
CA VAL A 4 -28.74 9.91 8.82
C VAL A 4 -27.65 8.89 9.12
N THR A 5 -26.54 9.34 9.68
CA THR A 5 -25.46 8.50 10.16
C THR A 5 -26.07 7.48 11.10
N GLU A 6 -25.90 6.19 10.81
CA GLU A 6 -26.10 5.14 11.80
C GLU A 6 -25.42 5.61 13.09
N LEU A 7 -26.19 5.72 14.17
CA LEU A 7 -25.62 5.90 15.50
C LEU A 7 -24.88 4.61 15.81
N GLU A 8 -23.60 4.52 15.42
CA GLU A 8 -22.73 3.44 15.85
C GLU A 8 -22.71 3.50 17.37
N LEU A 9 -23.28 2.47 18.02
CA LEU A 9 -23.37 2.42 19.48
C LEU A 9 -21.99 2.36 20.15
N PHE A 10 -20.95 2.01 19.38
CA PHE A 10 -19.60 1.78 19.84
C PHE A 10 -18.63 2.53 18.93
N ALA A 11 -17.56 3.06 19.52
CA ALA A 11 -16.45 3.58 18.76
C ALA A 11 -15.76 2.45 17.97
N ARG A 12 -14.90 2.82 17.02
CA ARG A 12 -14.17 1.86 16.18
C ARG A 12 -12.68 1.84 16.52
N CYS A 13 -12.08 0.66 16.49
CA CYS A 13 -10.65 0.44 16.68
C CYS A 13 -9.80 1.53 16.00
N VAL A 14 -8.90 2.16 16.74
CA VAL A 14 -8.09 3.29 16.27
C VAL A 14 -7.11 2.93 15.15
N LEU A 15 -6.82 1.63 14.95
CA LEU A 15 -5.90 1.20 13.89
C LEU A 15 -6.55 1.33 12.50
N PRO A 16 -5.87 1.98 11.53
CA PRO A 16 -6.43 2.20 10.20
C PRO A 16 -6.91 0.91 9.53
N GLY A 17 -8.13 0.93 9.02
CA GLY A 17 -8.72 -0.20 8.29
C GLY A 17 -9.38 -1.28 9.17
N CYS A 18 -9.25 -1.20 10.50
CA CYS A 18 -10.04 -2.03 11.39
C CYS A 18 -11.46 -1.45 11.56
N VAL A 19 -12.47 -2.32 11.59
CA VAL A 19 -13.88 -1.96 11.81
C VAL A 19 -14.42 -2.53 13.12
N ASN A 20 -13.58 -3.21 13.91
CA ASN A 20 -14.03 -3.85 15.14
C ASN A 20 -14.44 -2.79 16.17
N PRO A 21 -15.54 -3.03 16.90
CA PRO A 21 -16.02 -2.10 17.91
C PRO A 21 -15.08 -2.07 19.12
N ILE A 22 -15.04 -0.92 19.78
CA ILE A 22 -14.29 -0.66 21.01
C ILE A 22 -15.18 0.11 21.99
N GLY A 23 -14.80 0.07 23.27
CA GLY A 23 -15.54 0.77 24.33
C GLY A 23 -15.28 2.28 24.33
N GLU A 24 -14.02 2.70 24.15
CA GLU A 24 -13.64 4.11 24.21
C GLU A 24 -12.95 4.56 22.93
N GLN A 25 -13.28 5.78 22.48
CA GLN A 25 -12.73 6.35 21.27
C GLN A 25 -11.19 6.48 21.35
N GLY A 26 -10.50 5.93 20.36
CA GLY A 26 -9.03 5.90 20.32
C GLY A 26 -8.39 4.63 20.88
N ASP A 27 -9.18 3.68 21.41
CA ASP A 27 -8.65 2.38 21.82
C ASP A 27 -8.35 1.44 20.64
N VAL A 28 -7.47 0.47 20.92
CA VAL A 28 -7.18 -0.65 20.03
C VAL A 28 -8.02 -1.85 20.46
N CYS A 29 -8.72 -2.49 19.51
CA CYS A 29 -9.53 -3.67 19.83
C CYS A 29 -8.65 -4.86 20.28
N PRO A 30 -9.20 -5.84 21.03
CA PRO A 30 -8.40 -6.95 21.59
C PRO A 30 -7.63 -7.76 20.55
N ASP A 31 -8.19 -7.96 19.36
CA ASP A 31 -7.53 -8.70 18.28
C ASP A 31 -6.31 -7.96 17.76
N CYS A 32 -6.43 -6.66 17.52
CA CYS A 32 -5.32 -5.81 17.11
C CYS A 32 -4.27 -5.68 18.21
N ALA A 33 -4.67 -5.54 19.47
CA ALA A 33 -3.74 -5.48 20.60
C ALA A 33 -2.87 -6.74 20.68
N ARG A 34 -3.49 -7.92 20.48
CA ARG A 34 -2.80 -9.21 20.44
C ARG A 34 -1.92 -9.36 19.20
N ALA A 35 -2.42 -9.00 18.02
CA ALA A 35 -1.67 -9.13 16.77
C ALA A 35 -0.41 -8.24 16.74
N PHE A 36 -0.49 -7.05 17.34
CA PHE A 36 0.59 -6.06 17.36
C PHE A 36 1.25 -5.95 18.74
N THR A 37 1.17 -6.98 19.58
CA THR A 37 1.82 -7.00 20.89
C THR A 37 3.31 -6.72 20.76
N GLY A 38 3.84 -5.77 21.55
CA GLY A 38 5.23 -5.33 21.49
C GLY A 38 5.54 -4.30 20.39
N TYR A 39 4.61 -4.06 19.46
CA TYR A 39 4.75 -3.03 18.41
C TYR A 39 3.88 -1.79 18.68
N LEU A 40 2.83 -1.93 19.47
CA LEU A 40 2.00 -0.79 19.89
C LEU A 40 2.73 0.03 20.95
N GLN A 41 2.74 1.35 20.76
CA GLN A 41 3.27 2.30 21.73
C GLN A 41 2.14 3.22 22.20
N ALA A 42 2.04 3.39 23.51
CA ALA A 42 1.13 4.36 24.08
C ALA A 42 1.55 5.77 23.62
N SER A 43 0.59 6.52 23.11
CA SER A 43 0.79 7.92 22.72
C SER A 43 0.50 8.83 23.91
N ALA A 44 1.36 9.81 24.16
CA ALA A 44 1.07 10.89 25.10
C ALA A 44 0.11 11.96 24.51
N ARG A 45 -0.17 11.89 23.20
CA ARG A 45 -1.14 12.77 22.53
C ARG A 45 -2.56 12.35 22.92
N PRO A 46 -3.52 13.29 22.91
CA PRO A 46 -4.93 12.95 23.09
C PRO A 46 -5.38 11.85 22.11
N PRO A 47 -6.32 10.98 22.54
CA PRO A 47 -7.00 10.07 21.63
C PRO A 47 -7.62 10.84 20.46
N LEU A 48 -7.61 10.23 19.27
CA LEU A 48 -8.24 10.84 18.10
C LEU A 48 -9.74 10.89 18.31
N THR A 49 -10.36 12.01 17.96
CA THR A 49 -11.82 12.10 17.85
C THR A 49 -12.34 11.21 16.74
N GLU A 50 -13.64 10.88 16.77
CA GLU A 50 -14.29 10.10 15.72
C GLU A 50 -14.09 10.73 14.33
N ALA A 51 -14.25 12.05 14.23
CA ALA A 51 -14.07 12.80 12.98
C ALA A 51 -12.62 12.72 12.47
N GLU A 52 -11.63 12.93 13.34
CA GLU A 52 -10.21 12.81 12.96
C GLU A 52 -9.84 11.40 12.52
N GLN A 53 -10.37 10.38 13.21
CA GLN A 53 -10.20 8.98 12.84
C GLN A 53 -10.85 8.68 11.48
N HIS A 54 -12.08 9.18 11.25
CA HIS A 54 -12.78 9.03 9.97
C HIS A 54 -11.99 9.63 8.82
N ASP A 55 -11.51 10.87 8.99
CA ASP A 55 -10.75 11.60 7.97
C ASP A 55 -9.44 10.88 7.63
N ARG A 56 -8.69 10.44 8.66
CA ARG A 56 -7.48 9.64 8.47
C ARG A 56 -7.79 8.35 7.71
N ASP A 57 -8.83 7.62 8.10
CA ASP A 57 -9.18 6.35 7.47
C ASP A 57 -9.66 6.55 6.02
N GLN A 58 -10.31 7.67 5.70
CA GLN A 58 -10.62 8.05 4.32
C GLN A 58 -9.34 8.32 3.52
N GLN A 59 -8.38 9.05 4.10
CA GLN A 59 -7.09 9.34 3.45
C GLN A 59 -6.28 8.07 3.19
N VAL A 60 -6.18 7.16 4.17
CA VAL A 60 -5.49 5.88 4.02
C VAL A 60 -6.12 5.04 2.91
N ARG A 61 -7.46 4.95 2.87
CA ARG A 61 -8.18 4.24 1.79
C ARG A 61 -7.94 4.88 0.42
N ALA A 62 -7.89 6.21 0.33
CA ALA A 62 -7.60 6.91 -0.92
C ALA A 62 -6.17 6.65 -1.40
N ALA A 63 -5.18 6.71 -0.51
CA ALA A 63 -3.79 6.42 -0.81
C ALA A 63 -3.61 4.98 -1.30
N HIS A 64 -4.22 4.01 -0.62
CA HIS A 64 -4.15 2.60 -1.04
C HIS A 64 -4.76 2.38 -2.43
N ARG A 65 -5.91 3.00 -2.74
CA ARG A 65 -6.49 2.95 -4.10
C ARG A 65 -5.54 3.54 -5.15
N ALA A 66 -4.89 4.66 -4.85
CA ALA A 66 -3.92 5.26 -5.77
C ALA A 66 -2.72 4.34 -6.01
N GLN A 67 -2.18 3.70 -4.95
CA GLN A 67 -1.09 2.73 -5.06
C GLN A 67 -1.47 1.54 -5.94
N LEU A 68 -2.66 0.97 -5.74
CA LEU A 68 -3.17 -0.12 -6.57
C LEU A 68 -3.32 0.30 -8.04
N SER A 69 -3.78 1.52 -8.30
CA SER A 69 -3.89 2.05 -9.67
C SER A 69 -2.53 2.17 -10.34
N VAL A 70 -1.50 2.65 -9.62
CA VAL A 70 -0.14 2.75 -10.15
C VAL A 70 0.44 1.36 -10.43
N ALA A 71 0.27 0.41 -9.51
CA ALA A 71 0.72 -0.97 -9.70
C ALA A 71 0.08 -1.63 -10.92
N ALA A 72 -1.24 -1.43 -11.10
CA ALA A 72 -1.97 -1.92 -12.27
C ALA A 72 -1.46 -1.29 -13.58
N ALA A 73 -1.18 0.02 -13.59
CA ALA A 73 -0.63 0.70 -14.75
C ALA A 73 0.76 0.18 -15.13
N VAL A 74 1.63 -0.07 -14.14
CA VAL A 74 2.96 -0.68 -14.38
C VAL A 74 2.82 -2.09 -14.95
N ALA A 75 1.93 -2.91 -14.39
CA ALA A 75 1.68 -4.25 -14.90
C ALA A 75 1.12 -4.24 -16.34
N ALA A 76 0.23 -3.29 -16.65
CA ALA A 76 -0.31 -3.12 -18.00
C ALA A 76 0.76 -2.67 -19.01
N ALA A 77 1.64 -1.73 -18.63
CA ALA A 77 2.76 -1.30 -19.47
C ALA A 77 3.73 -2.45 -19.77
N ASP A 78 4.00 -3.30 -18.75
CA ASP A 78 4.80 -4.50 -18.92
C ASP A 78 4.16 -5.50 -19.90
N GLN A 79 2.84 -5.69 -19.82
CA GLN A 79 2.08 -6.57 -20.74
C GLN A 79 2.00 -6.00 -22.16
N ALA A 80 1.87 -4.68 -22.30
CA ALA A 80 1.84 -4.00 -23.60
C ALA A 80 3.20 -4.03 -24.32
N GLY A 81 4.25 -4.56 -23.69
CA GLY A 81 5.58 -4.66 -24.27
C GLY A 81 6.27 -3.30 -24.40
N GLU A 82 5.93 -2.34 -23.52
CA GLU A 82 6.55 -1.02 -23.56
C GLU A 82 8.06 -1.15 -23.33
N THR A 83 8.83 -0.73 -24.34
CA THR A 83 10.27 -0.95 -24.39
C THR A 83 10.98 0.09 -23.53
N ILE A 84 11.09 -0.19 -22.23
CA ILE A 84 11.75 0.70 -21.27
C ILE A 84 13.24 0.35 -21.19
N THR A 85 14.12 1.35 -21.25
CA THR A 85 15.58 1.19 -21.06
C THR A 85 16.05 1.85 -19.77
N ARG A 86 16.81 1.13 -18.94
CA ARG A 86 17.34 1.62 -17.64
C ARG A 86 18.78 1.17 -17.41
N ALA A 87 19.56 2.02 -16.73
CA ALA A 87 20.93 1.71 -16.29
C ALA A 87 20.95 0.80 -15.05
N ASN A 88 22.07 0.11 -14.83
CA ASN A 88 22.35 -0.72 -13.64
C ASN A 88 21.32 -1.84 -13.36
N GLN A 89 20.60 -2.29 -14.39
CA GLN A 89 19.69 -3.43 -14.28
C GLN A 89 20.48 -4.73 -14.44
N ARG A 90 20.08 -5.78 -13.70
CA ARG A 90 20.69 -7.10 -13.84
C ARG A 90 20.11 -7.81 -15.06
N CYS A 91 20.95 -8.09 -16.04
CA CYS A 91 20.56 -8.82 -17.24
C CYS A 91 20.12 -10.25 -16.86
N TRP A 92 19.00 -10.74 -17.37
CA TRP A 92 18.53 -12.09 -17.04
C TRP A 92 19.35 -13.20 -17.73
N LEU A 93 19.98 -12.92 -18.88
CA LEU A 93 20.83 -13.88 -19.59
C LEU A 93 22.23 -14.00 -19.01
N CYS A 94 22.89 -12.87 -18.71
CA CYS A 94 24.30 -12.86 -18.26
C CYS A 94 24.50 -12.53 -16.78
N GLU A 95 23.41 -12.23 -16.04
CA GLU A 95 23.42 -11.88 -14.62
C GLU A 95 24.25 -10.64 -14.22
N GLU A 96 24.87 -9.96 -15.18
CA GLU A 96 25.63 -8.74 -14.93
C GLU A 96 24.74 -7.50 -14.89
N ARG A 97 25.19 -6.49 -14.13
CA ARG A 97 24.53 -5.18 -14.06
C ARG A 97 24.97 -4.31 -15.24
N ARG A 98 24.03 -3.93 -16.11
CA ARG A 98 24.28 -3.17 -17.34
C ARG A 98 23.12 -2.20 -17.62
N THR A 99 23.28 -1.36 -18.64
CA THR A 99 22.13 -0.71 -19.27
C THR A 99 21.34 -1.75 -20.04
N CYS A 100 20.11 -2.02 -19.60
CA CYS A 100 19.25 -3.05 -20.16
C CYS A 100 17.91 -2.46 -20.63
N THR A 101 17.31 -3.13 -21.61
CA THR A 101 15.96 -2.86 -22.07
C THR A 101 15.04 -3.95 -21.53
N ARG A 102 13.84 -3.58 -21.08
CA ARG A 102 12.84 -4.56 -20.63
C ARG A 102 12.14 -5.16 -21.85
N VAL A 103 12.23 -6.47 -21.98
CA VAL A 103 11.64 -7.25 -23.08
C VAL A 103 10.85 -8.39 -22.44
N SER A 104 9.55 -8.49 -22.73
CA SER A 104 8.67 -9.53 -22.18
C SER A 104 8.77 -9.72 -20.66
N GLY A 105 8.87 -8.62 -19.92
CA GLY A 105 8.99 -8.61 -18.46
C GLY A 105 10.41 -8.81 -17.91
N GLN A 106 11.39 -9.23 -18.72
CA GLN A 106 12.77 -9.48 -18.31
C GLN A 106 13.72 -8.36 -18.76
N TRP A 107 14.85 -8.18 -18.06
CA TRP A 107 15.86 -7.16 -18.42
C TRP A 107 16.96 -7.76 -19.29
N GLU A 108 17.13 -7.24 -20.51
CA GLU A 108 18.13 -7.73 -21.45
C GLU A 108 19.13 -6.63 -21.81
N CYS A 109 20.42 -6.90 -21.61
CA CYS A 109 21.46 -5.96 -22.00
C CYS A 109 21.61 -5.92 -23.53
N ARG A 110 22.10 -4.79 -24.08
CA ARG A 110 22.30 -4.63 -25.53
C ARG A 110 23.07 -5.80 -26.16
N HIS A 111 24.10 -6.31 -25.49
CA HIS A 111 24.91 -7.42 -26.00
C HIS A 111 24.10 -8.72 -26.10
N CYS A 112 23.41 -9.12 -25.04
CA CYS A 112 22.59 -10.34 -25.01
C CYS A 112 21.44 -10.30 -26.03
N ARG A 113 20.90 -9.10 -26.32
CA ARG A 113 19.86 -8.91 -27.35
C ARG A 113 20.34 -9.08 -28.78
N THR A 114 21.64 -8.96 -29.04
CA THR A 114 22.22 -9.08 -30.39
C THR A 114 22.69 -10.49 -30.72
N VAL A 115 22.77 -11.37 -29.73
CA VAL A 115 23.33 -12.74 -29.87
C VAL A 115 22.27 -13.84 -29.69
N THR A 116 21.03 -13.46 -29.37
CA THR A 116 19.86 -14.35 -29.20
C THR A 116 18.89 -14.10 -30.33
#